data_AF-A0A7V1ZHZ6-F1
#
_entry.id   AF-A0A7V1ZHZ6-F1
#
_cell.length_a   1.000
_cell.length_b   1.000
_cell.length_c   1.000
_cell.angle_alpha   90.00
_cell.angle_beta   90.00
_cell.angle_gamma   90.00
#
_symmetry.space_group_name_H-M   'P 1'
#
loop_
_entity.id
_entity.type
_entity.pdbx_description
1 polymer ?
#
loop_
_entity_poly.entity_id
_entity_poly.type
_entity_poly.pdbx_seq_one_letter_code
_entity_poly.pdbx_strand_id
1 'polypeptide(L)'
;LNFTFDALHAAEAAVSRIGNTLRRLHYAPAAGGEGDLPVSAASEFVAEFEKALGDDLNTARALAALHTFLTKVNQALDAGGLSAEAMSATKAALRLANGVLCVFPEVTTEETDAEVEALIQKRAEARARRDFATADAIRKQLADRGIILEDTPHGTVWRRVGKS
;
A
#
# COMPACT_ATOMS: atom_id res chain seq x y z
N LEU A 1 -22.90 14.53 7.98
CA LEU A 1 -21.44 14.60 7.73
C LEU A 1 -20.94 15.92 8.33
N ASN A 2 -19.96 15.91 9.24
CA ASN A 2 -19.37 17.13 9.80
C ASN A 2 -18.01 17.36 9.15
N PHE A 3 -17.86 18.44 8.39
CA PHE A 3 -16.60 18.79 7.76
C PHE A 3 -15.63 19.37 8.80
N THR A 4 -14.43 18.80 8.87
CA THR A 4 -13.29 19.33 9.63
C THR A 4 -12.00 19.07 8.84
N PHE A 5 -10.99 19.91 9.03
CA PHE A 5 -9.67 19.69 8.43
C PHE A 5 -9.03 18.38 8.93
N ASP A 6 -9.25 18.02 10.20
CA ASP A 6 -8.77 16.75 10.75
C ASP A 6 -9.41 15.55 10.03
N ALA A 7 -10.72 15.59 9.78
CA ALA A 7 -11.39 14.54 9.01
C ALA A 7 -10.90 14.47 7.56
N LEU A 8 -10.55 15.61 6.94
CA LEU A 8 -9.97 15.65 5.61
C LEU A 8 -8.58 15.01 5.57
N HIS A 9 -7.69 15.34 6.52
CA HIS A 9 -6.38 14.73 6.63
C HIS A 9 -6.45 13.24 6.94
N ALA A 10 -7.42 12.81 7.76
CA ALA A 10 -7.66 11.39 8.00
C ALA A 10 -8.07 10.65 6.72
N ALA A 11 -8.92 11.26 5.89
CA ALA A 11 -9.32 10.70 4.60
C ALA A 11 -8.14 10.63 3.62
N GLU A 12 -7.33 11.70 3.52
CA GLU A 12 -6.10 11.72 2.72
C GLU A 12 -5.13 10.60 3.14
N ALA A 13 -4.92 10.43 4.45
CA ALA A 13 -4.07 9.36 4.97
C ALA A 13 -4.63 7.97 4.65
N ALA A 14 -5.96 7.79 4.66
CA ALA A 14 -6.60 6.53 4.29
C ALA A 14 -6.37 6.19 2.81
N VAL A 15 -6.59 7.15 1.89
CA VAL A 15 -6.33 6.98 0.46
C VAL A 15 -4.85 6.70 0.19
N SER A 16 -3.95 7.41 0.87
CA SER A 16 -2.50 7.20 0.77
C SER A 16 -2.10 5.77 1.17
N ARG A 17 -2.68 5.22 2.25
CA ARG A 17 -2.46 3.83 2.67
C ARG A 17 -2.94 2.80 1.63
N ILE A 18 -4.07 3.06 0.99
CA ILE A 18 -4.56 2.22 -0.12
C ILE A 18 -3.55 2.24 -1.26
N GLY A 19 -3.17 3.44 -1.73
CA GLY A 19 -2.18 3.59 -2.81
C GLY A 19 -0.85 2.93 -2.51
N ASN A 20 -0.41 2.99 -1.26
CA ASN A 20 0.79 2.32 -0.79
C ASN A 20 0.70 0.79 -0.99
N THR A 21 -0.37 0.18 -0.50
CA THR A 21 -0.60 -1.27 -0.66
C THR A 21 -0.69 -1.67 -2.14
N LEU A 22 -1.36 -0.85 -2.97
CA LEU A 22 -1.48 -1.10 -4.41
C LEU A 22 -0.13 -1.05 -5.12
N ARG A 23 0.75 -0.09 -4.78
CA ARG A 23 2.13 -0.04 -5.30
C ARG A 23 2.93 -1.27 -4.90
N ARG A 24 2.87 -1.68 -3.63
CA ARG A 24 3.55 -2.90 -3.17
C ARG A 24 3.10 -4.12 -3.98
N LEU A 25 1.79 -4.28 -4.14
CA LEU A 25 1.19 -5.37 -4.91
C LEU A 25 1.53 -5.31 -6.41
N HIS A 26 1.74 -4.10 -6.95
CA HIS A 26 2.14 -3.91 -8.35
C HIS A 26 3.58 -4.36 -8.60
N TYR A 27 4.51 -3.97 -7.72
CA TYR A 27 5.94 -4.23 -7.89
C TYR A 27 6.43 -5.54 -7.26
N ALA A 28 5.67 -6.14 -6.33
CA ALA A 28 6.04 -7.41 -5.73
C ALA A 28 6.07 -8.52 -6.79
N PRO A 29 7.16 -9.31 -6.87
CA PRO A 29 7.16 -10.52 -7.67
C PRO A 29 6.14 -11.51 -7.11
N ALA A 30 5.53 -12.31 -7.98
CA ALA A 30 4.78 -13.47 -7.53
C ALA A 30 5.76 -14.46 -6.89
N ALA A 31 5.57 -14.72 -5.60
CA ALA A 31 6.40 -15.58 -4.79
C ALA A 31 5.48 -16.23 -3.76
N GLY A 32 5.19 -17.52 -3.93
CA GLY A 32 4.42 -18.31 -2.96
C GLY A 32 5.35 -18.85 -1.87
N GLY A 33 4.85 -18.92 -0.63
CA GLY A 33 5.62 -19.38 0.54
C GLY A 33 4.76 -19.57 1.79
N GLU A 34 5.40 -19.75 2.94
CA GLU A 34 4.73 -20.02 4.23
C GLU A 34 3.77 -18.90 4.69
N GLY A 35 3.96 -17.69 4.15
CA GLY A 35 3.10 -16.52 4.35
C GLY A 35 2.14 -16.19 3.21
N ASP A 36 1.92 -17.11 2.26
CA ASP A 36 1.05 -16.86 1.11
C ASP A 36 -0.39 -16.54 1.55
N LEU A 37 -1.00 -15.55 0.90
CA LEU A 37 -2.38 -15.20 1.16
C LEU A 37 -3.28 -16.26 0.52
N PRO A 38 -4.20 -16.90 1.27
CA PRO A 38 -5.13 -17.85 0.66
C PRO A 38 -5.94 -17.19 -0.45
N VAL A 39 -6.07 -17.86 -1.59
CA VAL A 39 -6.86 -17.34 -2.74
C VAL A 39 -8.30 -17.01 -2.31
N SER A 40 -8.87 -17.75 -1.35
CA SER A 40 -10.21 -17.52 -0.80
C SER A 40 -10.36 -16.15 -0.12
N ALA A 41 -9.28 -15.55 0.39
CA ALA A 41 -9.32 -14.27 1.07
C ALA A 41 -9.86 -13.15 0.17
N ALA A 42 -9.58 -13.22 -1.14
CA ALA A 42 -10.12 -12.29 -2.12
C ALA A 42 -11.65 -12.45 -2.28
N SER A 43 -12.15 -13.69 -2.41
CA SER A 43 -13.59 -13.94 -2.52
C SER A 43 -14.35 -13.65 -1.22
N GLU A 44 -13.75 -13.92 -0.05
CA GLU A 44 -14.32 -13.58 1.25
C GLU A 44 -14.47 -12.06 1.41
N PHE A 45 -13.44 -11.30 1.00
CA PHE A 45 -13.50 -9.85 0.97
C PHE A 45 -14.62 -9.34 0.06
N VAL A 46 -14.71 -9.85 -1.18
CA VAL A 46 -15.77 -9.44 -2.11
C VAL A 46 -17.15 -9.71 -1.53
N ALA A 47 -17.38 -10.89 -0.93
CA ALA A 47 -18.65 -11.22 -0.32
C ALA A 47 -19.04 -10.27 0.83
N GLU A 48 -18.11 -9.95 1.74
CA GLU A 48 -18.39 -9.00 2.82
C GLU A 48 -18.56 -7.55 2.31
N PHE A 49 -17.81 -7.15 1.29
CA PHE A 49 -17.94 -5.84 0.65
C PHE A 49 -19.29 -5.66 -0.03
N GLU A 50 -19.72 -6.63 -0.84
CA GLU A 50 -21.02 -6.61 -1.53
C GLU A 50 -22.17 -6.71 -0.54
N LYS A 51 -22.06 -7.57 0.48
CA LYS A 51 -23.07 -7.67 1.55
C LYS A 51 -23.23 -6.34 2.29
N ALA A 52 -22.13 -5.64 2.58
CA ALA A 52 -22.19 -4.33 3.21
C ALA A 52 -22.89 -3.30 2.32
N LEU A 53 -22.62 -3.28 1.02
CA LEU A 53 -23.27 -2.35 0.10
C LEU A 53 -24.72 -2.72 -0.22
N GLY A 54 -25.06 -4.01 -0.21
CA GLY A 54 -26.43 -4.50 -0.35
C GLY A 54 -27.31 -4.15 0.86
N ASP A 55 -26.70 -3.93 2.02
CA ASP A 55 -27.35 -3.44 3.24
C ASP A 55 -27.32 -1.90 3.26
N ASP A 56 -28.27 -1.27 2.55
CA ASP A 56 -28.49 0.18 2.52
C ASP A 56 -27.23 1.01 2.15
N LEU A 57 -26.43 0.52 1.19
CA LEU A 57 -25.20 1.17 0.75
C LEU A 57 -24.26 1.52 1.91
N ASN A 58 -24.10 0.61 2.89
CA ASN A 58 -23.29 0.83 4.07
C ASN A 58 -21.79 0.89 3.75
N THR A 59 -21.34 2.05 3.26
CA THR A 59 -19.97 2.34 2.86
C THR A 59 -18.97 2.26 4.02
N ALA A 60 -19.39 2.58 5.25
CA ALA A 60 -18.53 2.47 6.42
C ALA A 60 -18.11 1.00 6.66
N ARG A 61 -19.07 0.07 6.57
CA ARG A 61 -18.80 -1.37 6.68
C ARG A 61 -18.01 -1.89 5.48
N ALA A 62 -18.31 -1.43 4.27
CA ALA A 62 -17.56 -1.80 3.07
C ALA A 62 -16.07 -1.37 3.16
N LEU A 63 -15.81 -0.15 3.64
CA LEU A 63 -14.46 0.37 3.89
C LEU A 63 -13.73 -0.43 4.99
N ALA A 64 -14.44 -0.84 6.04
CA ALA A 64 -13.86 -1.70 7.09
C ALA A 64 -13.43 -3.08 6.53
N ALA A 65 -14.24 -3.69 5.66
CA ALA A 65 -13.88 -4.92 4.97
C ALA A 65 -12.65 -4.74 4.07
N LEU A 66 -12.60 -3.63 3.31
CA LEU A 66 -11.44 -3.27 2.48
C LEU A 66 -10.17 -3.11 3.32
N HIS A 67 -10.20 -2.36 4.43
CA HIS A 67 -9.04 -2.17 5.29
C HIS A 67 -8.54 -3.49 5.91
N THR A 68 -9.46 -4.37 6.31
CA THR A 68 -9.12 -5.70 6.81
C THR A 68 -8.42 -6.51 5.73
N PHE A 69 -8.94 -6.49 4.51
CA PHE A 69 -8.34 -7.21 3.38
C PHE A 69 -6.95 -6.66 3.02
N LEU A 70 -6.79 -5.34 2.91
CA LEU A 70 -5.50 -4.70 2.65
C LEU A 70 -4.46 -5.01 3.73
N THR A 71 -4.88 -5.19 4.98
CA THR A 71 -3.98 -5.60 6.07
C THR A 71 -3.43 -7.01 5.83
N LYS A 72 -4.31 -7.96 5.46
CA LYS A 72 -3.90 -9.34 5.11
C LYS A 72 -2.94 -9.36 3.91
N VAL A 73 -3.22 -8.55 2.88
CA VAL A 73 -2.34 -8.41 1.71
C VAL A 73 -0.95 -7.90 2.10
N ASN A 74 -0.88 -6.86 2.94
CA ASN A 74 0.40 -6.33 3.41
C ASN A 74 1.19 -7.36 4.23
N GLN A 75 0.51 -8.12 5.11
CA GLN A 75 1.15 -9.19 5.90
C GLN A 75 1.75 -10.28 5.00
N ALA A 76 1.03 -10.71 3.96
CA ALA A 76 1.56 -11.69 3.00
C ALA A 76 2.76 -11.13 2.22
N LEU A 77 2.69 -9.86 1.80
CA LEU A 77 3.81 -9.17 1.14
C LEU A 77 5.04 -9.04 2.05
N ASP A 78 4.84 -8.87 3.36
CA ASP A 78 5.92 -8.88 4.35
C ASP A 78 6.50 -10.29 4.59
N ALA A 79 5.67 -11.32 4.43
CA ALA A 79 5.99 -12.72 4.75
C ALA A 79 6.44 -13.57 3.54
N GLY A 80 6.86 -12.92 2.45
CA GLY A 80 7.46 -13.62 1.29
C GLY A 80 6.67 -13.50 -0.01
N GLY A 81 5.53 -12.82 -0.01
CA GLY A 81 4.77 -12.51 -1.22
C GLY A 81 3.46 -13.29 -1.34
N LEU A 82 2.83 -13.12 -2.49
CA LEU A 82 1.62 -13.85 -2.87
C LEU A 82 1.96 -14.78 -4.04
N SER A 83 1.36 -15.98 -4.07
CA SER A 83 1.33 -16.83 -5.27
C SER A 83 0.72 -16.08 -6.46
N ALA A 84 0.99 -16.56 -7.68
CA ALA A 84 0.47 -15.93 -8.88
C ALA A 84 -1.07 -15.89 -8.89
N GLU A 85 -1.70 -16.97 -8.42
CA GLU A 85 -3.13 -17.13 -8.28
C GLU A 85 -3.69 -16.15 -7.24
N ALA A 86 -3.11 -16.10 -6.04
CA ALA A 86 -3.54 -15.19 -4.98
C ALA A 86 -3.35 -13.73 -5.37
N MET A 87 -2.25 -13.40 -6.06
CA MET A 87 -1.98 -12.07 -6.57
C MET A 87 -3.02 -11.65 -7.63
N SER A 88 -3.36 -12.55 -8.56
CA SER A 88 -4.38 -12.31 -9.57
C SER A 88 -5.75 -12.06 -8.93
N ALA A 89 -6.17 -12.94 -8.01
CA ALA A 89 -7.44 -12.82 -7.29
C ALA A 89 -7.50 -11.52 -6.47
N THR A 90 -6.42 -11.17 -5.78
CA THR A 90 -6.31 -9.91 -5.01
C THR A 90 -6.44 -8.69 -5.92
N LYS A 91 -5.73 -8.66 -7.06
CA LYS A 91 -5.83 -7.56 -8.03
C LYS A 91 -7.24 -7.44 -8.60
N ALA A 92 -7.92 -8.56 -8.90
CA ALA A 92 -9.29 -8.56 -9.39
C ALA A 92 -10.27 -8.01 -8.34
N ALA A 93 -10.18 -8.46 -7.09
CA ALA A 93 -11.04 -8.00 -6.01
C ALA A 93 -10.86 -6.50 -5.70
N LEU A 94 -9.62 -6.00 -5.73
CA LEU A 94 -9.35 -4.58 -5.54
C LEU A 94 -9.85 -3.72 -6.72
N ARG A 95 -9.80 -4.24 -7.96
CA ARG A 95 -10.42 -3.57 -9.12
C ARG A 95 -11.94 -3.48 -8.98
N LEU A 96 -12.60 -4.55 -8.52
CA LEU A 96 -14.04 -4.54 -8.25
C LEU A 96 -14.40 -3.47 -7.22
N ALA A 97 -13.70 -3.46 -6.07
CA ALA A 97 -13.94 -2.47 -5.03
C ALA A 97 -13.71 -1.03 -5.52
N ASN A 98 -12.65 -0.79 -6.30
CA ASN A 98 -12.40 0.52 -6.87
C ASN A 98 -13.42 0.92 -7.95
N GLY A 99 -13.98 -0.04 -8.70
CA GLY A 99 -15.04 0.23 -9.67
C GLY A 99 -16.32 0.77 -9.02
N VAL A 100 -16.50 0.52 -7.71
CA VAL A 100 -17.61 1.06 -6.93
C VAL A 100 -17.21 2.34 -6.20
N LEU A 101 -16.08 2.32 -5.48
CA LEU A 101 -15.68 3.43 -4.63
C LEU A 101 -15.07 4.60 -5.42
N CYS A 102 -14.34 4.32 -6.50
CA CYS A 102 -13.65 5.30 -7.34
C CYS A 102 -12.70 6.23 -6.56
N VAL A 103 -12.03 5.70 -5.52
CA VAL A 103 -11.12 6.46 -4.65
C VAL A 103 -9.68 5.96 -4.66
N PHE A 104 -9.37 4.88 -5.38
CA PHE A 104 -8.02 4.34 -5.35
C PHE A 104 -7.14 5.23 -6.24
N PRO A 105 -5.98 5.68 -5.72
CA PRO A 105 -5.06 6.46 -6.53
C PRO A 105 -4.52 5.58 -7.66
N GLU A 106 -4.29 6.19 -8.82
CA GLU A 106 -3.61 5.50 -9.91
C GLU A 106 -2.23 5.06 -9.46
N VAL A 107 -1.92 3.78 -9.68
CA VAL A 107 -0.55 3.30 -9.59
C VAL A 107 0.10 3.59 -10.93
N THR A 108 0.61 4.81 -11.08
CA THR A 108 1.42 5.14 -12.25
C THR A 108 2.75 4.40 -12.14
N THR A 109 3.22 3.86 -13.26
CA THR A 109 4.59 3.33 -13.39
C THR A 109 5.65 4.45 -13.36
N GLU A 110 5.19 5.69 -13.28
CA GLU A 110 5.96 6.94 -13.32
C GLU A 110 6.23 7.52 -11.94
N GLU A 111 6.33 6.69 -10.88
CA GLU A 111 7.01 7.17 -9.68
C GLU A 111 8.47 7.39 -10.08
N THR A 112 8.78 8.62 -10.48
CA THR A 112 10.07 8.93 -11.11
C THR A 112 11.18 8.75 -10.08
N ASP A 113 12.37 8.40 -10.55
CA ASP A 113 13.56 8.40 -9.69
C ASP A 113 13.70 9.76 -8.99
N ALA A 114 13.22 10.87 -9.60
CA ALA A 114 13.21 12.18 -8.95
C ALA A 114 12.35 12.27 -7.67
N GLU A 115 11.21 11.57 -7.59
CA GLU A 115 10.36 11.58 -6.39
C GLU A 115 10.95 10.75 -5.26
N VAL A 116 11.57 9.61 -5.61
CA VAL A 116 12.33 8.77 -4.68
C VAL A 116 13.50 9.56 -4.11
N GLU A 117 14.24 10.26 -4.98
CA GLU A 117 15.39 11.08 -4.63
C GLU A 117 14.99 12.24 -3.73
N ALA A 118 13.84 12.88 -4.00
CA ALA A 118 13.31 13.94 -3.15
C ALA A 118 12.98 13.44 -1.73
N LEU A 119 12.45 12.23 -1.58
CA LEU A 119 12.20 11.62 -0.27
C LEU A 119 13.51 11.23 0.43
N ILE A 120 14.49 10.69 -0.30
CA ILE A 120 15.82 10.38 0.24
C ILE A 120 16.50 11.65 0.74
N GLN A 121 16.39 12.76 0.00
CA GLN A 121 16.93 14.05 0.40
C GLN A 121 16.24 14.59 1.66
N LYS A 122 14.90 14.54 1.72
CA LYS A 122 14.15 14.91 2.94
C LYS A 122 14.56 14.07 4.15
N ARG A 123 14.82 12.78 3.97
CA ARG A 123 15.34 11.89 5.02
C ARG A 123 16.74 12.33 5.46
N ALA A 124 17.64 12.65 4.52
CA ALA A 124 18.99 13.11 4.83
C ALA A 124 18.96 14.43 5.63
N GLU A 125 18.10 15.37 5.24
CA GLU A 125 17.88 16.61 5.99
C GLU A 125 17.33 16.36 7.40
N ALA A 126 16.34 15.47 7.55
CA ALA A 126 15.82 15.10 8.87
C ALA A 126 16.92 14.53 9.77
N ARG A 127 17.78 13.64 9.25
CA ARG A 127 18.95 13.12 9.99
C ARG A 127 19.95 14.22 10.35
N ALA A 128 20.23 15.16 9.44
CA ALA A 128 21.13 16.28 9.70
C ALA A 128 20.59 17.19 10.82
N ARG A 129 19.27 17.36 10.89
CA ARG A 129 18.57 18.08 11.97
C ARG A 129 18.38 17.25 13.25
N ARG A 130 18.90 16.02 13.31
CA ARG A 130 18.68 15.03 14.40
C ARG A 130 17.22 14.67 14.65
N ASP A 131 16.36 14.87 13.65
CA ASP A 131 14.96 14.42 13.66
C ASP A 131 14.89 12.97 13.15
N PHE A 132 15.22 12.05 14.05
CA PHE A 132 15.24 10.61 13.74
C PHE A 132 13.85 10.04 13.49
N ALA A 133 12.82 10.58 14.15
CA ALA A 133 11.44 10.14 13.97
C ALA A 133 10.96 10.39 12.53
N THR A 134 11.20 11.58 11.99
CA THR A 134 10.86 11.91 10.59
C THR A 134 11.71 11.08 9.61
N ALA A 135 13.00 10.88 9.91
CA ALA A 135 13.87 10.07 9.05
C ALA A 135 13.39 8.61 8.95
N ASP A 136 12.94 8.01 10.06
CA ASP A 136 12.43 6.64 10.10
C ASP A 136 11.06 6.52 9.43
N ALA A 137 10.19 7.53 9.61
CA ALA A 137 8.92 7.59 8.90
C ALA A 137 9.11 7.62 7.38
N ILE A 138 10.06 8.42 6.87
CA ILE A 138 10.38 8.48 5.44
C ILE A 138 11.02 7.16 4.96
N ARG A 139 11.91 6.56 5.75
CA ARG A 139 12.50 5.24 5.40
C ARG A 139 11.41 4.18 5.27
N LYS A 140 10.44 4.17 6.20
CA LYS A 140 9.28 3.29 6.12
C LYS A 140 8.42 3.59 4.89
N GLN A 141 8.15 4.86 4.61
CA GLN A 141 7.39 5.27 3.42
C GLN A 141 8.04 4.78 2.12
N LEU A 142 9.38 4.86 2.02
CA LEU A 142 10.13 4.35 0.87
C LEU A 142 10.10 2.82 0.80
N ALA A 143 10.32 2.13 1.93
CA ALA A 143 10.23 0.67 1.99
C ALA A 143 8.83 0.17 1.61
N ASP A 144 7.79 0.84 2.09
CA ASP A 144 6.42 0.53 1.72
C ASP A 144 6.18 0.79 0.21
N ARG A 145 6.95 1.65 -0.47
CA ARG A 145 6.88 1.82 -1.94
C ARG A 145 7.69 0.78 -2.71
N GLY A 146 8.26 -0.22 -2.02
CA GLY A 146 9.19 -1.17 -2.64
C GLY A 146 10.57 -0.58 -2.92
N ILE A 147 10.90 0.57 -2.34
CA ILE A 147 12.22 1.19 -2.40
C ILE A 147 13.03 0.76 -1.18
N ILE A 148 14.06 -0.05 -1.39
CA ILE A 148 15.00 -0.42 -0.34
C ILE A 148 16.15 0.59 -0.34
N LEU A 149 16.38 1.21 0.82
CA LEU A 149 17.52 2.08 1.06
C LEU A 149 18.65 1.32 1.74
N GLU A 150 19.85 1.46 1.19
CA GLU A 150 21.10 0.95 1.75
C GLU A 150 22.04 2.13 1.99
N ASP A 151 22.40 2.36 3.25
CA ASP A 151 23.29 3.44 3.63
C ASP A 151 24.74 2.94 3.54
N THR A 152 25.53 3.55 2.68
CA THR A 152 26.97 3.25 2.51
C THR A 152 27.81 4.43 3.01
N PRO A 153 29.12 4.24 3.25
CA PRO A 153 30.03 5.35 3.57
C PRO A 153 30.07 6.45 2.48
N HIS A 154 29.66 6.13 1.25
CA HIS A 154 29.64 7.03 0.10
C HIS A 154 28.27 7.69 -0.14
N GLY A 155 27.25 7.36 0.66
CA GLY A 155 25.89 7.88 0.52
C GLY A 155 24.83 6.78 0.57
N THR A 156 23.56 7.19 0.51
CA THR A 156 22.43 6.27 0.42
C THR A 156 22.27 5.80 -1.03
N VAL A 157 22.39 4.50 -1.27
CA VAL A 157 21.99 3.86 -2.53
C VAL A 157 20.63 3.21 -2.34
N TRP A 158 19.86 3.10 -3.42
CA TRP A 158 18.53 2.50 -3.35
C TRP A 158 18.22 1.64 -4.56
N ARG A 159 17.28 0.71 -4.38
CA ARG A 159 16.76 -0.14 -5.45
C ARG A 159 15.26 -0.34 -5.32
N ARG A 160 14.59 -0.53 -6.46
CA ARG A 160 13.20 -1.03 -6.52
C ARG A 160 13.19 -2.55 -6.42
N VAL A 161 12.39 -3.09 -5.51
CA VAL A 161 12.07 -4.52 -5.48
C VAL A 161 11.16 -4.83 -6.68
N GLY A 162 11.59 -5.69 -7.60
CA GLY A 162 10.80 -6.13 -8.76
C GLY A 162 11.25 -5.65 -10.14
N LYS A 163 12.26 -4.78 -10.24
CA LYS A 163 12.92 -4.44 -11.52
C LYS A 163 14.29 -5.12 -11.52
N SER A 164 14.38 -6.30 -12.14
CA SER A 164 15.66 -6.93 -12.49
C SER A 164 15.80 -6.98 -14.01
#